data_AF-A3IP73-F1
#
_entry.id   AF-A3IP73-F1
#
_cell.length_a   1.000
_cell.length_b   1.000
_cell.length_c   1.000
_cell.angle_alpha   90.00
_cell.angle_beta   90.00
_cell.angle_gamma   90.00
#
_symmetry.space_group_name_H-M   'P 1'
#
loop_
_entity.id
_entity.type
_entity.pdbx_description
1 polymer ?
#
loop_
_entity_poly.entity_id
_entity_poly.type
_entity_poly.pdbx_seq_one_letter_code
_entity_poly.pdbx_strand_id
1 'polypeptide(L)'
;MFNIGALFVLGKLIEVITHRAYVPLVFLISALSGSVFSLLFIPDVPSVGASGGIMGLLGFLFILGRKHKHLFPAAHQQMLIKGTIYTFLAGLLAYQVIDNPAHLGGFLAGVLLGWKLIPHRQFRIGMVVSRPLKIIGMISAGIIAIASFFTIYKMVIS
;
A
#
# COMPACT_ATOMS: atom_id res chain seq x y z
N MET A 1 7.79 8.93 11.76
CA MET A 1 6.53 9.72 11.82
C MET A 1 5.83 9.87 10.47
N PHE A 2 6.55 9.97 9.33
CA PHE A 2 5.94 10.07 7.99
C PHE A 2 5.03 8.89 7.59
N ASN A 3 5.40 7.65 7.94
CA ASN A 3 4.68 6.44 7.51
C ASN A 3 3.25 6.33 8.08
N ILE A 4 3.02 6.75 9.33
CA ILE A 4 1.69 6.66 9.96
C ILE A 4 0.72 7.66 9.32
N GLY A 5 1.18 8.89 9.06
CA GLY A 5 0.39 9.90 8.36
C GLY A 5 0.01 9.45 6.95
N ALA A 6 0.98 8.92 6.19
CA ALA A 6 0.73 8.40 4.85
C ALA A 6 -0.25 7.21 4.86
N LEU A 7 -0.07 6.26 5.77
CA LEU A 7 -0.98 5.13 5.92
C LEU A 7 -2.40 5.58 6.27
N PHE A 8 -2.54 6.54 7.18
CA PHE A 8 -3.85 7.08 7.56
C PHE A 8 -4.55 7.76 6.38
N VAL A 9 -3.86 8.65 5.67
CA VAL A 9 -4.43 9.38 4.53
C VAL A 9 -4.82 8.43 3.39
N LEU A 10 -3.89 7.58 2.95
CA LEU A 10 -4.13 6.65 1.83
C LEU A 10 -5.16 5.58 2.22
N GLY A 11 -5.04 5.02 3.43
CA GLY A 11 -5.97 4.02 3.94
C GLY A 11 -7.39 4.56 4.05
N LYS A 12 -7.56 5.79 4.56
CA LYS A 12 -8.88 6.43 4.64
C LYS A 12 -9.48 6.69 3.27
N LEU A 13 -8.65 7.15 2.32
CA LEU A 13 -9.09 7.39 0.95
C LEU A 13 -9.59 6.10 0.29
N ILE A 14 -8.86 4.98 0.45
CA ILE A 14 -9.28 3.67 -0.03
C ILE A 14 -10.58 3.24 0.66
N GLU A 15 -10.67 3.35 1.99
CA GLU A 15 -11.87 2.95 2.74
C GLU A 15 -13.12 3.69 2.27
N VAL A 16 -13.03 5.01 2.10
CA VAL A 16 -14.16 5.86 1.72
C VAL A 16 -14.61 5.60 0.28
N ILE A 17 -13.66 5.49 -0.65
CA ILE A 17 -14.00 5.34 -2.08
C ILE A 17 -14.38 3.90 -2.42
N THR A 18 -13.68 2.93 -1.81
CA THR A 18 -13.87 1.50 -2.09
C THR A 18 -14.53 0.80 -0.89
N HIS A 19 -13.75 0.07 -0.09
CA HIS A 19 -14.17 -0.67 1.08
C HIS A 19 -12.95 -0.93 1.98
N ARG A 20 -13.11 -0.85 3.31
CA ARG A 20 -12.02 -1.01 4.30
C ARG A 20 -11.18 -2.28 4.17
N ALA A 21 -11.78 -3.36 3.66
CA ALA A 21 -11.13 -4.67 3.52
C ALA A 21 -9.92 -4.65 2.58
N TYR A 22 -9.86 -3.71 1.63
CA TYR A 22 -8.73 -3.57 0.72
C TYR A 22 -7.48 -3.06 1.43
N VAL A 23 -7.61 -2.23 2.46
CA VAL A 23 -6.46 -1.57 3.12
C VAL A 23 -5.48 -2.60 3.70
N PRO A 24 -5.86 -3.49 4.63
CA PRO A 24 -4.92 -4.46 5.19
C PRO A 24 -4.46 -5.51 4.17
N LEU A 25 -5.33 -5.89 3.22
CA LEU A 25 -4.99 -6.85 2.17
C LEU A 25 -3.89 -6.31 1.26
N VAL A 26 -4.10 -5.12 0.70
CA VAL A 26 -3.15 -4.48 -0.22
C VAL A 26 -1.85 -4.17 0.52
N PHE A 27 -1.95 -3.64 1.74
CA PHE A 27 -0.78 -3.35 2.56
C PHE A 27 0.07 -4.60 2.80
N LEU A 28 -0.54 -5.71 3.24
CA LEU A 28 0.18 -6.94 3.57
C LEU A 28 0.89 -7.53 2.34
N ILE A 29 0.17 -7.70 1.24
CA ILE A 29 0.74 -8.28 0.01
C ILE A 29 1.86 -7.39 -0.52
N SER A 30 1.69 -6.07 -0.47
CA SER A 30 2.68 -5.12 -0.99
C SER A 30 3.90 -5.01 -0.07
N ALA A 31 3.72 -5.12 1.24
CA ALA A 31 4.83 -5.20 2.20
C ALA A 31 5.68 -6.45 1.93
N LEU A 32 5.05 -7.62 1.74
CA LEU A 32 5.74 -8.86 1.40
C LEU A 32 6.46 -8.77 0.05
N SER A 33 5.78 -8.26 -0.99
CA SER A 33 6.36 -8.06 -2.31
C SER A 33 7.56 -7.10 -2.26
N GLY A 34 7.44 -6.00 -1.51
CA GLY A 34 8.54 -5.07 -1.27
C GLY A 34 9.73 -5.74 -0.59
N SER A 35 9.50 -6.53 0.46
CA SER A 35 10.57 -7.30 1.12
C SER A 35 11.24 -8.29 0.18
N VAL A 36 10.49 -8.98 -0.69
CA VAL A 36 11.08 -9.86 -1.71
C VAL A 36 11.95 -9.08 -2.68
N PHE A 37 11.49 -7.93 -3.18
CA PHE A 37 12.30 -7.08 -4.06
C PHE A 37 13.57 -6.57 -3.36
N SER A 38 13.46 -6.11 -2.12
CA SER A 38 14.60 -5.69 -1.31
C SER A 38 15.65 -6.80 -1.20
N LEU A 39 15.21 -8.02 -0.85
CA LEU A 39 16.11 -9.18 -0.75
C LEU A 39 16.76 -9.55 -2.08
N LEU A 40 16.08 -9.35 -3.21
CA LEU A 40 16.63 -9.66 -4.53
C LEU A 40 17.68 -8.65 -5.02
N PHE A 41 17.56 -7.38 -4.63
CA PHE A 41 18.41 -6.30 -5.17
C PHE A 41 19.42 -5.74 -4.17
N ILE A 42 19.11 -5.75 -2.87
CA ILE A 42 19.94 -5.23 -1.77
C ILE A 42 19.85 -6.11 -0.51
N PRO A 43 20.28 -7.39 -0.56
CA PRO A 43 20.08 -8.38 0.50
C PRO A 43 20.67 -8.00 1.87
N ASP A 44 21.70 -7.15 1.89
CA ASP A 44 22.43 -6.79 3.11
C ASP A 44 21.79 -5.63 3.91
N VAL A 45 20.69 -5.05 3.42
CA VAL A 45 20.00 -3.92 4.07
C VAL A 45 18.68 -4.41 4.71
N PRO A 46 18.42 -4.11 6.00
CA PRO A 46 17.15 -4.47 6.64
C PRO A 46 15.97 -3.82 5.91
N SER A 47 15.12 -4.66 5.29
CA SER A 47 13.97 -4.16 4.53
C SER A 47 12.90 -3.59 5.46
N VAL A 48 12.49 -2.34 5.21
CA VAL A 48 11.42 -1.67 5.97
C VAL A 48 10.05 -1.99 5.35
N GLY A 49 9.48 -3.13 5.74
CA GLY A 49 8.25 -3.68 5.14
C GLY A 49 7.03 -2.75 5.15
N ALA A 50 6.90 -1.86 6.14
CA ALA A 50 5.76 -0.93 6.23
C ALA A 50 5.74 0.09 5.08
N SER A 51 6.91 0.54 4.61
CA SER A 51 7.01 1.53 3.53
C SER A 51 6.62 0.94 2.18
N GLY A 52 7.02 -0.31 1.89
CA GLY A 52 6.55 -1.06 0.72
C GLY A 52 5.03 -1.27 0.74
N GLY A 53 4.45 -1.54 1.92
CA GLY A 53 3.01 -1.59 2.11
C GLY A 53 2.28 -0.29 1.74
N ILE A 54 2.81 0.86 2.18
CA ILE A 54 2.28 2.20 1.84
C ILE A 54 2.38 2.47 0.34
N MET A 55 3.51 2.12 -0.28
CA MET A 55 3.68 2.23 -1.74
C MET A 55 2.68 1.37 -2.50
N GLY A 56 2.33 0.20 -1.96
CA GLY A 56 1.23 -0.61 -2.48
C GLY A 56 -0.14 0.07 -2.43
N LEU A 57 -0.48 0.72 -1.32
CA LEU A 57 -1.73 1.50 -1.23
C LEU A 57 -1.77 2.63 -2.26
N LEU A 58 -0.63 3.28 -2.49
CA LEU A 58 -0.48 4.31 -3.53
C LEU A 58 -0.67 3.74 -4.94
N GLY A 59 -0.07 2.59 -5.25
CA GLY A 59 -0.26 1.89 -6.54
C GLY A 59 -1.70 1.41 -6.77
N PHE A 60 -2.37 0.96 -5.72
CA PHE A 60 -3.78 0.59 -5.78
C PHE A 60 -4.68 1.80 -6.09
N LEU A 61 -4.44 2.93 -5.40
CA LEU A 61 -5.12 4.20 -5.65
C LEU A 61 -4.83 4.76 -7.05
N PHE A 62 -3.62 4.57 -7.58
CA PHE A 62 -3.28 4.96 -8.94
C PHE A 62 -4.18 4.25 -9.96
N ILE A 63 -4.39 2.94 -9.82
CA ILE A 63 -5.31 2.21 -10.71
C ILE A 63 -6.76 2.59 -10.46
N LEU A 64 -7.16 2.84 -9.22
CA LEU A 64 -8.50 3.32 -8.90
C LEU A 64 -8.79 4.66 -9.62
N GLY A 65 -7.87 5.62 -9.53
CA GLY A 65 -7.95 6.89 -10.23
C GLY A 65 -7.94 6.74 -11.75
N ARG A 66 -7.14 5.80 -12.30
CA ARG A 66 -7.11 5.53 -13.74
C ARG A 66 -8.42 4.92 -14.27
N LYS A 67 -8.99 3.95 -13.56
CA LYS A 67 -10.25 3.28 -13.96
C LYS A 67 -11.46 4.17 -13.74
N HIS A 68 -11.46 4.99 -12.69
CA HIS A 68 -12.61 5.77 -12.25
C HIS A 68 -12.27 7.24 -12.03
N LYS A 69 -11.78 7.89 -13.10
CA LYS A 69 -11.30 9.28 -13.05
C LYS A 69 -12.33 10.26 -12.48
N HIS A 70 -13.61 10.03 -12.76
CA HIS A 70 -14.73 10.88 -12.32
C HIS A 70 -14.97 10.87 -10.80
N LEU A 71 -14.41 9.90 -10.06
CA LEU A 71 -14.58 9.79 -8.61
C LEU A 71 -13.59 10.64 -7.82
N PHE A 72 -12.56 11.16 -8.48
CA PHE A 72 -11.53 11.98 -7.84
C PHE A 72 -11.60 13.39 -8.39
N PRO A 73 -11.70 14.42 -7.52
CA PRO A 73 -11.39 15.78 -7.93
C PRO A 73 -9.99 15.82 -8.56
N ALA A 74 -9.79 16.61 -9.62
CA ALA A 74 -8.52 16.68 -10.33
C ALA A 74 -7.33 16.94 -9.39
N ALA A 75 -7.54 17.74 -8.33
CA ALA A 75 -6.55 18.00 -7.28
C ALA A 75 -6.07 16.73 -6.55
N HIS A 76 -6.97 15.76 -6.29
CA HIS A 76 -6.60 14.51 -5.61
C HIS A 76 -5.81 13.58 -6.54
N GLN A 77 -6.17 13.51 -7.83
CA GLN A 77 -5.37 12.76 -8.80
C GLN A 77 -3.97 13.35 -8.94
N GLN A 78 -3.88 14.67 -9.02
CA GLN A 78 -2.59 15.37 -9.06
C GLN A 78 -1.78 15.12 -7.79
N MET A 79 -2.40 15.11 -6.62
CA MET A 79 -1.73 14.79 -5.36
C MET A 79 -1.16 13.36 -5.36
N LEU A 80 -1.92 12.37 -5.83
CA LEU A 80 -1.46 10.98 -5.91
C LEU A 80 -0.28 10.83 -6.90
N ILE A 81 -0.38 11.48 -8.07
CA ILE A 81 0.69 11.46 -9.08
C ILE A 81 1.95 12.16 -8.56
N LYS A 82 1.80 13.38 -8.04
CA LYS A 82 2.92 14.16 -7.47
C LYS A 82 3.54 13.45 -6.27
N GLY A 83 2.73 12.87 -5.39
CA GLY A 83 3.20 12.08 -4.26
C GLY A 83 4.01 10.86 -4.70
N THR A 84 3.52 10.12 -5.70
CA THR A 84 4.25 8.97 -6.28
C THR A 84 5.59 9.41 -6.87
N ILE A 85 5.59 10.44 -7.71
CA ILE A 85 6.82 10.98 -8.33
C ILE A 85 7.79 11.45 -7.26
N TYR A 86 7.30 12.22 -6.28
CA TYR A 86 8.13 12.74 -5.19
C TYR A 86 8.75 11.61 -4.37
N THR A 87 8.00 10.57 -4.02
CA THR A 87 8.54 9.44 -3.25
C THR A 87 9.64 8.70 -4.00
N PHE A 88 9.47 8.43 -5.30
CA PHE A 88 10.53 7.79 -6.09
C PHE A 88 11.72 8.73 -6.36
N LEU A 89 11.51 10.03 -6.57
CA LEU A 89 12.60 11.00 -6.72
C LEU A 89 13.39 11.20 -5.42
N ALA A 90 12.69 11.31 -4.28
CA ALA A 90 13.33 11.35 -2.97
C ALA A 90 14.11 10.06 -2.70
N GLY A 91 13.54 8.91 -3.08
CA GLY A 91 14.21 7.61 -3.09
C GLY A 91 15.50 7.59 -3.90
N LEU A 92 15.51 8.21 -5.08
CA LEU A 92 16.69 8.32 -5.93
C LEU A 92 17.78 9.20 -5.30
N LEU A 93 17.39 10.32 -4.68
CA LEU A 93 18.32 11.25 -4.04
C LEU A 93 18.88 10.74 -2.71
N ALA A 94 18.11 9.94 -1.97
CA ALA A 94 18.50 9.36 -0.69
C ALA A 94 18.63 7.82 -0.77
N TYR A 95 19.14 7.30 -1.88
CA TYR A 95 19.22 5.86 -2.17
C TYR A 95 20.02 5.05 -1.12
N GLN A 96 20.91 5.69 -0.36
CA GLN A 96 21.68 5.06 0.71
C GLN A 96 20.86 4.82 1.99
N VAL A 97 19.71 5.47 2.11
CA VAL A 97 18.81 5.42 3.28
C VAL A 97 17.44 4.84 2.91
N ILE A 98 17.05 4.93 1.63
CA ILE A 98 15.74 4.51 1.13
C ILE A 98 15.87 3.19 0.35
N ASP A 99 15.11 2.20 0.79
CA ASP A 99 14.93 0.90 0.11
C ASP A 99 14.04 1.06 -1.14
N ASN A 100 14.64 1.57 -2.22
CA ASN A 100 13.99 1.76 -3.52
C ASN A 100 13.43 0.45 -4.11
N PRO A 101 14.14 -0.70 -4.04
CA PRO A 101 13.58 -1.97 -4.46
C PRO A 101 12.29 -2.33 -3.72
N ALA A 102 12.22 -2.14 -2.39
CA ALA A 102 10.99 -2.37 -1.65
C ALA A 102 9.85 -1.45 -2.07
N HIS A 103 10.13 -0.18 -2.34
CA HIS A 103 9.12 0.77 -2.81
C HIS A 103 8.57 0.37 -4.18
N LEU A 104 9.45 -0.04 -5.10
CA LEU A 104 9.07 -0.51 -6.43
C LEU A 104 8.24 -1.79 -6.34
N GLY A 105 8.71 -2.80 -5.61
CA GLY A 105 8.01 -4.08 -5.42
C GLY A 105 6.64 -3.92 -4.77
N GLY A 106 6.54 -3.02 -3.77
CA GLY A 106 5.29 -2.67 -3.13
C GLY A 106 4.32 -1.96 -4.08
N PHE A 107 4.79 -0.94 -4.79
CA PHE A 107 3.97 -0.20 -5.76
C PHE A 107 3.42 -1.09 -6.87
N LEU A 108 4.25 -1.95 -7.46
CA LEU A 108 3.84 -2.88 -8.51
C LEU A 108 2.79 -3.88 -8.01
N ALA A 109 2.95 -4.43 -6.81
CA ALA A 109 1.94 -5.29 -6.20
C ALA A 109 0.61 -4.56 -6.02
N GLY A 110 0.65 -3.32 -5.51
CA GLY A 110 -0.51 -2.45 -5.40
C GLY A 110 -1.23 -2.21 -6.72
N VAL A 111 -0.48 -1.89 -7.78
CA VAL A 111 -0.99 -1.72 -9.14
C VAL A 111 -1.67 -3.00 -9.64
N LEU A 112 -1.04 -4.16 -9.49
CA LEU A 112 -1.60 -5.44 -9.92
C LEU A 112 -2.90 -5.78 -9.16
N LEU A 113 -2.91 -5.57 -7.84
CA LEU A 113 -4.11 -5.76 -7.02
C LEU A 113 -5.23 -4.80 -7.42
N GLY A 114 -4.92 -3.53 -7.64
CA GLY A 114 -5.89 -2.55 -8.13
C GLY A 114 -6.46 -2.94 -9.49
N TRP A 115 -5.60 -3.41 -10.39
CA TRP A 115 -6.01 -3.84 -11.72
C TRP A 115 -6.93 -5.06 -11.67
N LYS A 116 -6.64 -6.04 -10.80
CA LYS A 116 -7.44 -7.26 -10.66
C LYS A 116 -8.73 -7.07 -9.88
N LEU A 117 -8.69 -6.33 -8.78
CA LEU A 117 -9.78 -6.28 -7.81
C LEU A 117 -10.77 -5.13 -8.03
N ILE A 118 -10.36 -4.04 -8.68
CA ILE A 118 -11.24 -2.89 -8.94
C ILE A 118 -12.06 -3.16 -10.22
N PRO A 119 -13.40 -3.24 -10.14
CA PRO A 119 -14.25 -3.47 -11.32
C PRO A 119 -14.17 -2.32 -12.33
N HIS A 120 -14.36 -2.63 -13.62
CA HIS A 120 -14.28 -1.62 -14.69
C HIS A 120 -15.55 -0.78 -14.91
N ARG A 121 -16.75 -1.34 -14.72
CA ARG A 121 -18.02 -0.69 -15.12
C ARG A 121 -19.03 -0.46 -14.01
N GLN A 122 -19.00 -1.25 -12.93
CA GLN A 122 -20.01 -1.21 -11.86
C GLN A 122 -19.44 -0.63 -10.55
N PHE A 123 -18.65 0.43 -10.64
CA PHE A 123 -18.07 1.04 -9.46
C PHE A 123 -19.01 2.10 -8.88
N ARG A 124 -19.36 1.95 -7.60
CA ARG A 124 -20.07 2.96 -6.80
C ARG A 124 -19.24 3.21 -5.54
N ILE A 125 -19.20 4.47 -5.09
CA ILE A 125 -18.54 4.83 -3.81
C ILE A 125 -19.17 3.99 -2.69
N GLY A 126 -18.34 3.45 -1.81
CA GLY A 126 -18.79 2.55 -0.74
C GLY A 126 -19.25 1.18 -1.25
N MET A 127 -18.59 0.66 -2.29
CA MET A 127 -18.96 -0.59 -2.94
C MET A 127 -19.02 -1.76 -1.95
N VAL A 128 -20.09 -2.56 -2.05
CA VAL A 128 -20.19 -3.80 -1.29
C VAL A 128 -19.27 -4.84 -1.94
N VAL A 129 -18.28 -5.28 -1.19
CA VAL A 129 -17.38 -6.35 -1.61
C VAL A 129 -17.90 -7.72 -1.19
N SER A 130 -17.48 -8.77 -1.90
CA SER A 130 -17.89 -10.15 -1.64
C SER A 130 -17.46 -10.62 -0.23
N ARG A 131 -18.23 -11.55 0.35
CA ARG A 131 -17.91 -12.12 1.68
C ARG A 131 -16.48 -12.68 1.77
N PRO A 132 -15.96 -13.42 0.77
CA PRO A 132 -14.58 -13.90 0.81
C PRO A 132 -13.56 -12.77 0.93
N LEU A 133 -13.76 -11.66 0.21
CA LEU A 133 -12.83 -10.53 0.27
C LEU A 133 -12.82 -9.85 1.64
N LYS A 134 -13.98 -9.77 2.30
CA LYS A 134 -14.08 -9.26 3.68
C LYS A 134 -13.28 -10.14 4.64
N ILE A 135 -13.44 -11.46 4.53
CA ILE A 135 -12.73 -12.44 5.36
C ILE A 135 -11.22 -12.34 5.13
N ILE A 136 -10.78 -12.32 3.86
CA ILE A 136 -9.37 -12.17 3.51
C ILE A 136 -8.80 -10.86 4.06
N GLY A 137 -9.53 -9.75 3.95
CA GLY A 137 -9.13 -8.47 4.52
C GLY A 137 -8.99 -8.53 6.04
N MET A 138 -9.92 -9.19 6.74
CA MET A 138 -9.85 -9.39 8.20
C MET A 138 -8.66 -10.26 8.61
N ILE A 139 -8.42 -11.37 7.91
CA ILE A 139 -7.26 -12.24 8.15
C ILE A 139 -5.97 -11.44 7.95
N SER A 140 -5.89 -10.64 6.87
CA SER A 140 -4.74 -9.79 6.60
C SER A 140 -4.49 -8.80 7.75
N ALA A 141 -5.56 -8.19 8.29
CA ALA A 141 -5.45 -7.29 9.43
C ALA A 141 -4.97 -8.03 10.70
N GLY A 142 -5.48 -9.25 10.94
CA GLY A 142 -5.04 -10.09 12.05
C GLY A 142 -3.55 -10.45 11.96
N ILE A 143 -3.07 -10.84 10.77
CA ILE A 143 -1.66 -11.11 10.51
C ILE A 143 -0.80 -9.89 10.82
N ILE A 144 -1.19 -8.70 10.32
CA ILE A 144 -0.46 -7.45 10.58
C ILE A 144 -0.40 -7.14 12.08
N ALA A 145 -1.52 -7.28 12.80
CA ALA A 145 -1.60 -7.00 14.22
C ALA A 145 -0.71 -7.96 15.04
N ILE A 146 -0.78 -9.25 14.74
CA ILE A 146 0.04 -10.28 15.40
C ILE A 146 1.54 -10.03 15.12
N ALA A 147 1.92 -9.81 13.85
CA ALA A 147 3.30 -9.52 13.48
C ALA A 147 3.83 -8.24 14.16
N SER A 148 3.00 -7.20 14.23
CA SER A 148 3.34 -5.95 14.90
C SER A 148 3.51 -6.16 16.40
N PHE A 149 2.62 -6.91 17.06
CA PHE A 149 2.74 -7.26 18.47
C PHE A 149 4.03 -8.02 18.76
N PHE A 150 4.34 -9.07 17.99
CA PHE A 150 5.59 -9.83 18.16
C PHE A 150 6.84 -8.97 17.96
N THR A 151 6.80 -8.05 16.98
CA THR A 151 7.92 -7.13 16.73
C THR A 151 8.15 -6.19 17.91
N ILE A 152 7.06 -5.58 18.42
CA ILE A 152 7.12 -4.69 19.59
C ILE A 152 7.60 -5.47 20.82
N TYR A 153 7.04 -6.66 21.07
CA TYR A 153 7.42 -7.51 22.19
C TYR A 153 8.91 -7.84 22.18
N LYS A 154 9.46 -8.23 21.02
CA LYS A 154 10.90 -8.44 20.87
C LYS A 154 11.69 -7.19 21.23
N MET A 155 11.35 -6.03 20.66
CA MET A 155 12.06 -4.77 20.91
C MET A 155 12.06 -4.32 22.37
N VAL A 156 11.08 -4.72 23.18
CA VAL A 156 10.98 -4.32 24.59
C VAL A 156 11.80 -5.23 25.51
N ILE A 157 12.04 -6.49 25.11
CA ILE A 157 12.62 -7.53 25.98
C ILE A 157 14.05 -7.92 25.56
N SER A 158 14.48 -7.55 24.35
CA SER A 158 15.88 -7.66 23.88
C SER A 158 16.63 -6.36 24.04
#